data_AF-A0A1I5DAS7-F1
#
_entry.id   AF-A0A1I5DAS7-F1
#
_cell.length_a   1.000
_cell.length_b   1.000
_cell.length_c   1.000
_cell.angle_alpha   90.00
_cell.angle_beta   90.00
_cell.angle_gamma   90.00
#
_symmetry.space_group_name_H-M   'P 1'
#
loop_
_entity.id
_entity.type
_entity.pdbx_description
1 polymer ?
#
loop_
_entity_poly.entity_id
_entity_poly.type
_entity_poly.pdbx_seq_one_letter_code
_entity_poly.pdbx_strand_id
1 'polypeptide(L)'
;MKQKIAALLIKYPFLKWVTNRFILATLFFVVWLLFFDTYAFYDHRTIDKEINKLEENRDYYQTEINSDDKNIRKLYRKEEVERYAREKYYMKRENEDIYIIDSDKEYTTEETN
;
A
#
# COMPACT_ATOMS: atom_id res chain seq x y z
N MET A 1 -18.09 -41.08 41.37
CA MET A 1 -17.21 -40.36 40.41
C MET A 1 -15.81 -40.08 40.95
N LYS A 2 -15.63 -39.72 42.22
CA LYS A 2 -14.31 -39.39 42.82
C LYS A 2 -13.25 -40.51 42.71
N GLN A 3 -13.67 -41.78 42.79
CA GLN A 3 -12.77 -42.94 42.75
C GLN A 3 -12.09 -43.15 41.38
N LYS A 4 -12.78 -42.84 40.27
CA LYS A 4 -12.20 -43.00 38.92
C LYS A 4 -11.15 -41.92 38.63
N ILE A 5 -11.35 -40.72 39.15
CA ILE A 5 -10.42 -39.59 39.02
C ILE A 5 -9.12 -39.87 39.79
N ALA A 6 -9.23 -40.40 41.02
CA ALA A 6 -8.07 -40.80 41.82
C ALA A 6 -7.24 -41.90 41.13
N ALA A 7 -7.89 -42.89 40.52
CA ALA A 7 -7.21 -43.95 39.76
C ALA A 7 -6.49 -43.41 38.51
N LEU A 8 -7.05 -42.40 37.83
CA LEU A 8 -6.42 -41.76 36.68
C LEU A 8 -5.21 -40.89 37.06
N LEU A 9 -5.24 -40.23 38.21
CA LEU A 9 -4.12 -39.43 38.74
C LEU A 9 -2.92 -40.28 39.16
N ILE A 10 -3.14 -41.53 39.60
CA ILE A 10 -2.09 -42.49 39.94
C ILE A 10 -1.46 -43.09 38.67
N LYS A 11 -2.27 -43.35 37.64
CA LYS A 11 -1.81 -43.90 36.35
C LYS A 11 -0.91 -42.92 35.57
N TYR A 12 -1.15 -41.61 35.72
CA TYR A 12 -0.42 -40.57 35.00
C TYR A 12 0.18 -39.54 35.98
N PRO A 13 1.46 -39.68 36.37
CA PRO A 13 2.06 -38.85 37.43
C PRO A 13 2.12 -37.36 37.08
N PHE A 14 2.16 -37.00 35.79
CA PHE A 14 2.11 -35.61 35.32
C PHE A 14 0.77 -34.93 35.63
N LEU A 15 -0.32 -35.71 35.72
CA LEU A 15 -1.67 -35.19 35.93
C LEU A 15 -1.83 -34.63 37.35
N LYS A 16 -1.07 -35.15 38.33
CA LYS A 16 -1.01 -34.61 39.70
C LYS A 16 -0.47 -33.17 39.74
N TRP A 17 0.47 -32.83 38.85
CA TRP A 17 0.99 -31.47 38.72
C TRP A 17 -0.03 -30.54 38.05
N VAL A 18 -0.68 -31.01 36.98
CA VAL A 18 -1.72 -30.24 36.26
C VAL A 18 -2.95 -29.95 37.12
N THR A 19 -3.28 -30.80 38.11
CA THR A 19 -4.45 -30.60 39.00
C THR A 19 -4.22 -29.54 40.10
N ASN A 20 -3.04 -28.90 40.14
CA ASN A 20 -2.80 -27.79 41.07
C ASN A 20 -3.65 -26.58 40.68
N ARG A 21 -4.41 -26.02 41.64
CA ARG A 21 -5.28 -24.84 41.44
C ARG A 21 -4.55 -23.65 40.80
N PHE A 22 -3.26 -23.48 41.09
CA PHE A 22 -2.45 -22.40 40.51
C PHE A 22 -2.16 -22.67 39.03
N ILE A 23 -1.83 -23.91 38.66
CA ILE A 23 -1.57 -24.30 37.27
C ILE A 23 -2.85 -24.22 36.43
N LEU A 24 -4.00 -24.62 36.98
CA LEU A 24 -5.28 -24.45 36.31
C LEU A 24 -5.64 -22.97 36.09
N ALA A 25 -5.41 -22.12 37.10
CA ALA A 25 -5.66 -20.68 36.98
C ALA A 25 -4.71 -20.02 35.97
N THR A 26 -3.42 -20.38 35.97
CA THR A 26 -2.45 -19.90 34.98
C THR A 26 -2.78 -20.42 33.58
N LEU A 27 -3.16 -21.69 33.43
CA LEU A 27 -3.55 -22.25 32.13
C LEU A 27 -4.80 -21.55 31.60
N PHE A 28 -5.79 -21.32 32.45
CA PHE A 28 -6.98 -20.55 32.08
C PHE A 28 -6.62 -19.12 31.66
N PHE A 29 -5.72 -18.46 32.40
CA PHE A 29 -5.26 -17.12 32.08
C PHE A 29 -4.45 -17.07 30.78
N VAL A 30 -3.59 -18.06 30.53
CA VAL A 30 -2.84 -18.18 29.27
C VAL A 30 -3.79 -18.42 28.10
N VAL A 31 -4.76 -19.32 28.24
CA VAL A 31 -5.81 -19.54 27.24
C VAL A 31 -6.64 -18.27 27.05
N TRP A 32 -6.92 -17.50 28.10
CA TRP A 32 -7.63 -16.23 27.99
C TRP A 32 -6.82 -15.17 27.24
N LEU A 33 -5.55 -14.99 27.59
CA LEU A 33 -4.66 -14.05 26.90
C LEU A 33 -4.46 -14.42 25.43
N LEU A 34 -4.37 -15.71 25.16
CA LEU A 34 -4.25 -16.22 23.82
C LEU A 34 -5.55 -15.98 23.04
N PHE A 35 -6.69 -16.53 23.48
CA PHE A 35 -7.96 -16.52 22.73
C PHE A 35 -8.80 -15.24 22.81
N PHE A 36 -8.83 -14.57 23.96
CA PHE A 36 -9.66 -13.39 24.19
C PHE A 36 -8.87 -12.08 24.06
N ASP A 37 -7.61 -12.03 24.47
CA ASP A 37 -6.85 -10.78 24.58
C ASP A 37 -6.08 -10.41 23.30
N THR A 38 -6.71 -10.51 22.13
CA THR A 38 -6.14 -10.01 20.87
C THR A 38 -5.14 -10.97 20.21
N TYR A 39 -5.62 -12.05 19.58
CA TYR A 39 -4.77 -12.90 18.72
C TYR A 39 -4.23 -12.12 17.51
N ALA A 40 -3.04 -11.57 17.71
CA ALA A 40 -2.20 -10.79 16.80
C ALA A 40 -1.79 -11.50 15.47
N PHE A 41 -2.23 -12.73 15.21
CA PHE A 41 -1.78 -13.48 14.03
C PHE A 41 -2.52 -13.08 12.73
N TYR A 42 -3.82 -12.77 12.82
CA TYR A 42 -4.58 -12.33 11.64
C TYR A 42 -4.32 -10.84 11.33
N ASP A 43 -4.19 -10.02 12.38
CA ASP A 43 -3.97 -8.58 12.25
C ASP A 43 -2.55 -8.23 11.78
N HIS A 44 -1.53 -9.02 12.10
CA HIS A 44 -0.19 -8.67 11.65
C HIS A 44 -0.09 -8.70 10.11
N ARG A 45 -0.80 -9.64 9.44
CA ARG A 45 -0.78 -9.73 7.98
C ARG A 45 -1.48 -8.54 7.29
N THR A 46 -2.51 -7.96 7.91
CA THR A 46 -3.17 -6.76 7.36
C THR A 46 -2.32 -5.53 7.61
N ILE A 47 -1.70 -5.43 8.79
CA ILE A 47 -0.76 -4.36 9.13
C ILE A 47 0.46 -4.40 8.21
N ASP A 48 1.08 -5.56 8.02
CA ASP A 48 2.23 -5.72 7.12
C ASP A 48 1.89 -5.34 5.68
N LYS A 49 0.68 -5.69 5.21
CA LYS A 49 0.21 -5.27 3.88
C LYS A 49 0.08 -3.75 3.78
N GLU A 50 -0.48 -3.10 4.81
CA GLU A 50 -0.61 -1.64 4.80
C GLU A 50 0.76 -0.98 4.87
N ILE A 51 1.71 -1.52 5.65
CA ILE A 51 3.10 -1.06 5.69
C ILE A 51 3.73 -1.14 4.29
N ASN A 52 3.68 -2.30 3.63
CA ASN A 52 4.25 -2.47 2.29
C ASN A 52 3.62 -1.51 1.28
N LYS A 53 2.30 -1.33 1.32
CA LYS A 53 1.58 -0.39 0.45
C LYS A 53 2.01 1.07 0.70
N LEU A 54 2.22 1.46 1.96
CA LEU A 54 2.71 2.80 2.31
C LEU A 54 4.15 3.01 1.84
N GLU A 55 5.00 1.99 1.96
CA GLU A 55 6.39 2.04 1.47
C GLU A 55 6.46 2.13 -0.06
N GLU A 56 5.67 1.33 -0.78
CA GLU A 56 5.57 1.40 -2.23
C GLU A 56 5.10 2.78 -2.70
N ASN A 57 4.07 3.33 -2.07
CA ASN A 57 3.59 4.68 -2.36
C ASN A 57 4.67 5.74 -2.09
N ARG A 58 5.39 5.63 -0.97
CA ARG A 58 6.50 6.53 -0.63
C ARG A 58 7.55 6.50 -1.74
N ASP A 59 7.97 5.31 -2.16
CA ASP A 59 9.03 5.13 -3.14
C ASP A 59 8.60 5.62 -4.54
N TYR A 60 7.34 5.39 -4.90
CA TYR A 60 6.72 5.95 -6.10
C TYR A 60 6.79 7.49 -6.08
N TYR A 61 6.24 8.14 -5.05
CA TYR A 61 6.23 9.60 -4.97
C TYR A 61 7.64 10.19 -4.89
N GLN A 62 8.56 9.54 -4.19
CA GLN A 62 9.95 9.98 -4.13
C GLN A 62 10.62 9.95 -5.50
N THR A 63 10.30 8.94 -6.31
CA THR A 63 10.80 8.82 -7.69
C THR A 63 10.18 9.89 -8.59
N GLU A 64 8.88 10.14 -8.46
CA GLU A 64 8.18 11.17 -9.23
C GLU A 64 8.73 12.56 -8.91
N ILE A 65 8.90 12.90 -7.63
CA ILE A 65 9.51 14.17 -7.18
C ILE A 65 10.91 14.34 -7.79
N ASN A 66 11.73 13.29 -7.81
CA ASN A 66 13.07 13.35 -8.41
C ASN A 66 13.02 13.56 -9.93
N SER A 67 12.00 13.03 -10.61
CA SER A 67 11.77 13.25 -12.04
C SER A 67 11.32 14.68 -12.31
N ASP A 68 10.35 15.17 -11.53
CA ASP A 68 9.81 16.52 -11.61
C ASP A 68 10.87 17.58 -11.33
N ASP A 69 11.70 17.39 -10.31
CA ASP A 69 12.83 18.28 -10.03
C ASP A 69 13.78 18.39 -11.23
N LYS A 70 14.04 17.30 -11.94
CA LYS A 70 14.84 17.32 -13.18
C LYS A 70 14.12 18.06 -14.30
N ASN A 71 12.81 17.95 -14.40
CA ASN A 71 12.01 18.64 -15.41
C ASN A 71 11.89 20.14 -15.13
N ILE A 72 11.64 20.53 -13.88
CA ILE A 72 11.66 21.93 -13.41
C ILE A 72 13.03 22.55 -13.71
N ARG A 73 14.13 21.81 -13.50
CA ARG A 73 15.46 22.31 -13.83
C ARG A 73 15.64 22.65 -15.31
N LYS A 74 14.99 21.92 -16.22
CA LYS A 74 14.99 22.23 -17.65
C LYS A 74 14.23 23.54 -17.93
N LEU A 75 13.15 23.79 -17.19
CA LEU A 75 12.33 25.01 -17.31
C LEU A 75 13.03 26.29 -16.80
N TYR A 76 14.24 26.23 -16.23
CA TYR A 76 15.02 27.45 -15.98
C TYR A 76 15.51 28.12 -17.28
N ARG A 77 15.58 27.37 -18.40
CA ARG A 77 15.95 27.92 -19.70
C ARG A 77 14.72 28.41 -20.43
N LYS A 78 14.76 29.66 -20.91
CA LYS A 78 13.63 30.29 -21.64
C LYS A 78 13.19 29.49 -22.87
N GLU A 79 14.15 28.89 -23.59
CA GLU A 79 13.91 28.05 -24.77
C GLU A 79 13.10 26.78 -24.43
N GLU A 80 13.41 26.16 -23.30
CA GLU A 80 12.72 24.96 -22.80
C GLU A 80 11.29 25.27 -22.35
N VAL A 81 11.10 26.44 -21.73
CA VAL A 81 9.77 26.95 -21.36
C VAL A 81 8.92 27.22 -22.59
N GLU A 82 9.47 27.89 -23.61
CA GLU A 82 8.76 28.16 -24.86
C GLU A 82 8.38 26.85 -25.57
N ARG A 83 9.30 25.88 -25.63
CA ARG A 83 9.01 24.55 -26.19
C ARG A 83 7.88 23.86 -25.43
N TYR A 84 7.93 23.84 -24.10
CA TYR A 84 6.90 23.22 -23.27
C TYR A 84 5.52 23.89 -23.45
N ALA A 85 5.48 25.22 -23.49
CA ALA A 85 4.26 25.99 -23.72
C ALA A 85 3.64 25.71 -25.10
N ARG A 86 4.48 25.54 -26.13
CA ARG A 86 4.05 25.19 -27.49
C ARG A 86 3.55 23.75 -27.60
N GLU A 87 4.27 22.79 -27.03
CA GLU A 87 3.93 21.36 -27.15
C GLU A 87 2.73 20.94 -26.27
N LYS A 88 2.63 21.46 -25.04
CA LYS A 88 1.58 21.06 -24.10
C LYS A 88 0.34 21.94 -24.15
N TYR A 89 0.52 23.24 -24.39
CA TYR A 89 -0.56 24.22 -24.32
C TYR A 89 -0.85 24.89 -25.66
N TYR A 90 -0.15 24.53 -26.73
CA TYR A 90 -0.32 25.10 -28.07
C TYR A 90 -0.25 26.64 -28.07
N MET A 91 0.57 27.22 -27.19
CA MET A 91 0.76 28.67 -27.13
C MET A 91 1.45 29.16 -28.41
N LYS A 92 0.94 30.27 -28.96
CA LYS A 92 1.48 30.93 -30.16
C LYS A 92 1.79 32.40 -29.91
N ARG A 93 2.63 32.99 -30.76
CA ARG A 93 2.79 34.44 -30.84
C ARG A 93 1.67 35.04 -31.66
N GLU A 94 1.41 36.34 -31.49
CA GLU A 94 0.33 37.04 -32.19
C GLU A 94 0.45 36.97 -33.72
N ASN A 95 1.67 36.86 -34.23
CA ASN A 95 2.00 36.80 -35.65
C ASN A 95 2.30 35.38 -36.16
N GLU A 96 1.79 34.35 -35.49
CA GLU A 96 2.05 32.94 -35.81
C GLU A 96 0.73 32.15 -35.95
N ASP A 97 0.68 31.28 -36.95
CA ASP A 97 -0.45 30.38 -37.20
C ASP A 97 -0.05 28.93 -36.91
N ILE A 98 -0.89 28.24 -36.11
CA ILE A 98 -0.68 26.84 -35.71
C ILE A 98 -1.61 25.96 -36.56
N TYR A 99 -1.04 24.93 -37.19
CA TYR A 99 -1.77 23.88 -37.89
C TYR A 99 -1.67 22.58 -37.09
N ILE A 100 -2.80 21.98 -36.74
CA ILE A 100 -2.85 20.66 -36.09
C ILE A 100 -3.23 19.65 -37.18
N ILE A 101 -2.28 18.78 -37.54
CA ILE A 101 -2.49 17.72 -38.53
C ILE A 101 -2.84 16.45 -37.76
N ASP A 102 -4.06 15.99 -37.95
CA ASP A 102 -4.66 14.80 -37.38
C ASP A 102 -4.76 13.78 -38.51
N SER A 103 -3.85 12.81 -38.52
CA SER A 103 -3.73 11.80 -39.60
C SER A 103 -4.99 10.93 -39.76
N ASP A 104 -5.85 10.91 -38.74
CA ASP A 104 -7.05 10.10 -38.72
C ASP A 104 -8.29 10.84 -39.24
N LYS A 105 -8.16 12.15 -39.55
CA LYS A 105 -9.25 12.95 -40.13
C LYS A 105 -9.05 13.08 -41.63
N GLU A 106 -9.99 12.55 -42.41
CA GLU A 106 -10.13 12.92 -43.81
C GLU A 106 -10.50 14.40 -43.90
N TYR A 107 -9.55 15.22 -44.36
CA TYR A 107 -9.78 16.63 -44.64
C TYR A 107 -10.51 16.75 -45.99
N THR A 108 -11.80 17.05 -45.97
CA THR A 108 -12.52 17.50 -47.17
C THR A 108 -12.07 18.93 -47.50
N THR A 109 -11.32 19.08 -48.59
CA THR A 109 -11.00 20.40 -49.16
C THR A 109 -12.27 21.00 -49.75
N GLU A 110 -12.87 21.97 -49.06
CA GLU A 110 -13.92 22.79 -49.66
C GLU A 110 -13.26 23.83 -50.58
N GLU A 111 -13.36 23.60 -51.88
CA GLU A 111 -12.98 24.58 -52.91
C GLU A 111 -13.94 25.76 -52.86
N THR A 112 -13.47 26.90 -52.33
CA THR A 112 -14.19 28.17 -52.41
C THR A 112 -14.02 28.77 -53.81
N ASN A 113 -15.12 28.84 -54.56
CA ASN A 113 -15.28 29.57 -55.84
C ASN A 113 -14.91 31.05 -55.72
#